data_AF-A0A2L0PL69-F1
#
_entry.id   AF-A0A2L0PL69-F1
#
_cell.length_a   1.000
_cell.length_b   1.000
_cell.length_c   1.000
_cell.angle_alpha   90.00
_cell.angle_beta   90.00
_cell.angle_gamma   90.00
#
_symmetry.space_group_name_H-M   'P 1'
#
loop_
_entity.id
_entity.type
_entity.pdbx_description
1 polymer ?
#
loop_
_entity_poly.entity_id
_entity_poly.type
_entity_poly.pdbx_seq_one_letter_code
_entity_poly.pdbx_strand_id
1 'polypeptide(L)'
;MGHYNYAGIATALLHDTLEDTSLSAHDLSAYVPQTIIYSISLLTKNKGTDYLEYVKNLIATGDKTAIRVKYCDLLHNTDPNRGSEPPAHKAALYQQALNLLREHV
;
A
#
# COMPACT_ATOMS: atom_id res chain seq x y z
N MET A 1 -5.80 -13.22 -20.05
CA MET A 1 -4.64 -12.29 -20.02
C MET A 1 -5.17 -10.86 -20.06
N GLY A 2 -4.95 -10.03 -19.03
CA GLY A 2 -5.27 -8.59 -19.11
C GLY A 2 -5.65 -7.88 -17.80
N HIS A 3 -6.40 -8.51 -16.89
CA HIS A 3 -7.00 -7.77 -15.76
C HIS A 3 -6.06 -7.48 -14.58
N TYR A 4 -5.01 -8.29 -14.38
CA TYR A 4 -4.07 -8.11 -13.25
C TYR A 4 -3.23 -6.84 -13.34
N ASN A 5 -2.90 -6.37 -14.56
CA ASN A 5 -2.05 -5.18 -14.72
C ASN A 5 -2.83 -3.89 -14.46
N TYR A 6 -4.08 -3.81 -14.92
CA TYR A 6 -4.94 -2.65 -14.67
C TYR A 6 -5.28 -2.47 -13.19
N ALA A 7 -5.64 -3.56 -12.50
CA ALA A 7 -5.95 -3.50 -11.08
C ALA A 7 -4.76 -3.00 -10.25
N GLY A 8 -3.56 -3.51 -10.52
CA GLY A 8 -2.35 -3.04 -9.84
C GLY A 8 -2.02 -1.57 -10.09
N ILE A 9 -2.15 -1.10 -11.33
CA ILE A 9 -1.92 0.32 -11.67
C ILE A 9 -2.95 1.22 -10.98
N ALA A 10 -4.23 0.85 -11.04
CA ALA A 10 -5.29 1.63 -10.41
C ALA A 10 -5.15 1.66 -8.88
N THR A 11 -4.86 0.52 -8.24
CA THR A 11 -4.59 0.47 -6.80
C THR A 11 -3.37 1.32 -6.44
N ALA A 12 -2.27 1.24 -7.20
CA ALA A 12 -1.07 2.04 -6.95
C ALA A 12 -1.33 3.55 -7.05
N LEU A 13 -2.11 3.99 -8.04
CA LEU A 13 -2.46 5.41 -8.20
C LEU A 13 -3.37 5.93 -7.09
N LEU A 14 -4.19 5.08 -6.49
CA LEU A 14 -5.23 5.48 -5.54
C LEU A 14 -4.96 5.04 -4.09
N HIS A 15 -3.82 4.42 -3.79
CA HIS A 15 -3.59 3.74 -2.51
C HIS A 15 -3.73 4.64 -1.28
N ASP A 16 -3.34 5.91 -1.38
CA ASP A 16 -3.41 6.88 -0.27
C ASP A 16 -4.75 7.62 -0.21
N THR A 17 -5.66 7.43 -1.17
CA THR A 17 -6.88 8.25 -1.26
C THR A 17 -7.77 8.19 -0.01
N LEU A 18 -7.90 7.02 0.61
CA LEU A 18 -8.66 6.86 1.85
C LEU A 18 -7.90 7.36 3.09
N GLU A 19 -6.57 7.51 3.02
CA GLU A 19 -5.73 7.98 4.13
C GLU A 19 -5.59 9.52 4.12
N ASP A 20 -5.39 10.10 2.93
CA ASP A 20 -5.02 11.51 2.76
C ASP A 20 -6.20 12.43 2.40
N THR A 21 -7.38 11.87 2.12
CA THR A 21 -8.56 12.66 1.75
C THR A 21 -9.76 12.32 2.66
N SER A 22 -10.86 13.07 2.50
CA SER A 22 -12.12 12.79 3.18
C SER A 22 -13.01 11.78 2.45
N LEU A 23 -12.52 11.16 1.37
CA LEU A 23 -13.29 10.16 0.62
C LEU A 23 -13.41 8.85 1.41
N SER A 24 -14.59 8.25 1.35
CA SER A 24 -14.83 6.91 1.88
C SER A 24 -14.76 5.85 0.77
N ALA A 25 -14.64 4.58 1.18
CA ALA A 25 -14.76 3.45 0.25
C ALA A 25 -16.11 3.44 -0.49
N HIS A 26 -17.17 3.97 0.14
CA HIS A 26 -18.48 4.12 -0.49
C HIS A 26 -18.43 5.16 -1.60
N ASP A 27 -17.80 6.32 -1.38
CA ASP A 27 -17.67 7.36 -2.40
C ASP A 27 -16.87 6.87 -3.61
N LEU A 28 -15.81 6.07 -3.38
CA LEU A 28 -15.02 5.46 -4.45
C LEU A 28 -15.79 4.44 -5.29
N SER A 29 -16.84 3.81 -4.74
CA SER A 29 -17.60 2.76 -5.43
C SER A 29 -18.32 3.24 -6.69
N ALA A 30 -18.53 4.55 -6.83
CA ALA A 30 -19.08 5.16 -8.04
C ALA A 30 -18.08 5.20 -9.21
N TYR A 31 -16.78 5.09 -8.95
CA TYR A 31 -15.72 5.32 -9.95
C TYR A 31 -14.79 4.12 -10.12
N VAL A 32 -14.69 3.25 -9.10
CA VAL A 32 -13.67 2.22 -9.00
C VAL A 32 -14.32 0.86 -8.71
N PRO A 33 -13.91 -0.23 -9.38
CA PRO A 33 -14.38 -1.58 -9.07
C PRO A 33 -14.11 -1.98 -7.62
N GLN A 34 -15.07 -2.69 -7.00
CA GLN A 34 -15.00 -3.11 -5.60
C GLN A 34 -13.76 -3.94 -5.26
N THR A 35 -13.23 -4.72 -6.21
CA THR A 35 -11.98 -5.48 -6.04
C THR A 35 -10.76 -4.57 -5.84
N ILE A 36 -10.71 -3.42 -6.52
CA ILE A 36 -9.62 -2.44 -6.36
C ILE A 36 -9.81 -1.66 -5.06
N ILE A 37 -11.05 -1.29 -4.73
CA ILE A 37 -11.39 -0.64 -3.45
C ILE A 37 -10.99 -1.52 -2.27
N TYR A 38 -11.21 -2.83 -2.37
CA TYR A 38 -10.76 -3.79 -1.36
C TYR A 38 -9.24 -3.70 -1.16
N SER A 39 -8.43 -3.80 -2.22
CA SER A 39 -6.97 -3.68 -2.10
C SER A 39 -6.52 -2.30 -1.59
N ILE A 40 -7.20 -1.20 -1.97
CA ILE A 40 -6.93 0.15 -1.42
C ILE A 40 -7.21 0.17 0.09
N SER A 41 -8.33 -0.40 0.53
CA SER A 41 -8.69 -0.44 1.96
C SER A 41 -7.69 -1.22 2.82
N LEU A 42 -7.05 -2.25 2.24
CA LEU A 42 -5.96 -2.97 2.90
C LEU A 42 -4.68 -2.13 2.99
N LEU A 43 -4.47 -1.21 2.06
CA LEU A 43 -3.32 -0.31 2.03
C LEU A 43 -3.50 0.90 2.96
N THR A 44 -4.73 1.24 3.32
CA THR A 44 -5.04 2.33 4.26
C THR A 44 -4.73 1.92 5.69
N LYS A 45 -3.82 2.65 6.35
CA LYS A 45 -3.43 2.29 7.72
C LYS A 45 -4.40 2.90 8.74
N ASN A 46 -4.97 2.06 9.59
CA ASN A 46 -5.76 2.53 10.74
C ASN A 46 -4.90 3.31 11.74
N LYS A 47 -5.42 4.44 12.23
CA LYS A 47 -4.76 5.25 13.25
C LYS A 47 -4.54 4.41 14.52
N GLY A 48 -3.31 4.42 15.03
CA GLY A 48 -2.93 3.70 16.25
C GLY A 48 -2.47 2.25 16.05
N THR A 49 -2.51 1.70 14.83
CA THR A 49 -1.92 0.37 14.56
C THR A 49 -0.40 0.46 14.46
N ASP A 50 0.32 -0.48 15.09
CA ASP A 50 1.77 -0.61 14.90
C ASP A 50 2.09 -0.86 13.41
N TYR A 51 3.15 -0.23 12.92
CA TYR A 51 3.45 -0.26 11.49
C TYR A 51 3.82 -1.65 10.99
N LEU A 52 4.61 -2.41 11.76
CA LEU A 52 5.04 -3.75 11.34
C LEU A 52 3.93 -4.77 11.53
N GLU A 53 3.09 -4.61 12.55
CA GLU A 53 1.86 -5.39 12.69
C GLU A 53 0.93 -5.17 11.50
N TYR A 54 0.73 -3.91 11.08
CA TYR A 54 -0.03 -3.58 9.87
C TYR A 54 0.54 -4.30 8.63
N VAL A 55 1.86 -4.28 8.42
CA VAL A 55 2.49 -4.97 7.28
C VAL A 55 2.29 -6.50 7.35
N LYS A 56 2.40 -7.11 8.53
CA LYS A 56 2.15 -8.54 8.72
C LYS A 56 0.69 -8.90 8.45
N ASN A 57 -0.24 -8.09 8.93
CA ASN A 57 -1.67 -8.25 8.68
C ASN A 57 -1.98 -8.13 7.18
N LEU A 58 -1.37 -7.16 6.49
CA LEU A 58 -1.47 -7.02 5.04
C LEU A 58 -0.98 -8.30 4.32
N ILE A 59 0.18 -8.85 4.69
CA ILE A 59 0.70 -10.10 4.13
C ILE A 59 -0.29 -11.26 4.37
N ALA A 60 -0.86 -11.35 5.58
CA ALA A 60 -1.79 -12.41 5.96
C ALA A 60 -3.10 -12.40 5.14
N THR A 61 -3.48 -11.27 4.52
CA THR A 61 -4.64 -11.22 3.61
C THR A 61 -4.44 -12.06 2.35
N GLY A 62 -3.18 -12.27 1.93
CA GLY A 62 -2.86 -12.91 0.66
C GLY A 62 -3.16 -12.08 -0.59
N ASP A 63 -3.60 -10.82 -0.46
CA ASP A 63 -3.89 -9.94 -1.59
C ASP A 63 -2.58 -9.52 -2.27
N LYS A 64 -2.26 -10.19 -3.38
CA LYS A 64 -1.03 -9.95 -4.16
C LYS A 64 -0.93 -8.54 -4.73
N THR A 65 -2.06 -7.90 -5.03
CA THR A 65 -2.07 -6.53 -5.55
C THR A 65 -1.65 -5.56 -4.46
N ALA A 66 -2.29 -5.64 -3.29
CA ALA A 66 -1.99 -4.77 -2.17
C ALA A 66 -0.55 -4.98 -1.66
N ILE A 67 -0.10 -6.24 -1.51
CA ILE A 67 1.28 -6.55 -1.10
C ILE A 67 2.30 -5.94 -2.05
N ARG A 68 2.10 -6.10 -3.37
CA ARG A 68 3.02 -5.56 -4.39
C ARG A 68 3.03 -4.05 -4.43
N VAL A 69 1.86 -3.42 -4.33
CA VAL A 69 1.76 -1.95 -4.27
C VAL A 69 2.50 -1.44 -3.04
N LYS A 70 2.30 -2.05 -1.87
CA LYS A 70 2.99 -1.60 -0.64
C LYS A 70 4.51 -1.73 -0.74
N TYR A 71 4.99 -2.81 -1.35
CA TYR A 71 6.41 -3.00 -1.60
C TYR A 71 6.99 -1.93 -2.53
N CYS A 72 6.31 -1.64 -3.65
CA CYS A 72 6.73 -0.59 -4.59
C CYS A 72 6.69 0.82 -3.96
N ASP A 73 5.64 1.13 -3.19
CA ASP A 73 5.53 2.38 -2.42
C ASP A 73 6.72 2.56 -1.48
N LEU A 74 7.06 1.52 -0.71
CA LEU A 74 8.21 1.56 0.19
C LEU A 74 9.53 1.70 -0.57
N LEU A 75 9.74 0.97 -1.66
CA LEU A 75 10.94 1.12 -2.49
C LEU A 75 11.08 2.56 -2.97
N HIS A 76 10.00 3.15 -3.50
CA HIS A 76 9.99 4.54 -3.92
C HIS A 76 10.32 5.47 -2.75
N ASN A 77 9.66 5.31 -1.59
CA ASN A 77 9.87 6.15 -0.41
C ASN A 77 11.28 6.04 0.19
N THR A 78 12.00 4.95 -0.08
CA THR A 78 13.40 4.75 0.35
C THR A 78 14.43 5.01 -0.75
N ASP A 79 14.01 5.39 -1.96
CA ASP A 79 14.92 5.66 -3.07
C ASP A 79 15.75 6.92 -2.79
N PRO A 80 17.10 6.84 -2.74
CA PRO A 80 17.94 8.02 -2.54
C PRO A 80 17.77 9.08 -3.63
N ASN A 81 17.26 8.72 -4.81
CA ASN A 81 16.99 9.64 -5.91
C ASN A 81 15.62 10.32 -5.84
N ARG A 82 14.76 9.99 -4.87
CA ARG A 82 13.42 10.61 -4.69
C ARG A 82 13.51 12.12 -4.40
N GLY A 83 14.67 12.60 -3.97
CA GLY A 83 14.89 14.01 -3.61
C GLY A 83 14.37 14.37 -2.21
N SER A 84 13.85 13.40 -1.47
CA SER A 84 13.52 13.51 -0.04
C SER A 84 13.77 12.18 0.64
N GLU A 85 14.55 12.20 1.72
CA GLU A 85 14.76 11.02 2.55
C GLU A 85 13.53 10.75 3.42
N PRO A 86 13.21 9.48 3.71
CA PRO A 86 12.20 9.17 4.71
C PRO A 86 12.64 9.74 6.07
N PRO A 87 11.70 10.16 6.94
CA PRO A 87 12.04 10.59 8.28
C PRO A 87 12.92 9.56 8.98
N ALA A 88 14.01 10.00 9.64
CA ALA A 88 15.01 9.10 10.21
C ALA A 88 14.41 8.01 11.12
N HIS A 89 13.36 8.35 11.89
CA HIS A 89 12.65 7.40 12.77
C HIS A 89 11.86 6.32 12.01
N LYS A 90 11.56 6.51 10.73
CA LYS A 90 10.86 5.54 9.86
C LYS A 90 11.80 4.71 8.99
N ALA A 91 13.03 5.17 8.72
CA ALA A 91 13.94 4.50 7.80
C ALA A 91 14.18 3.03 8.17
N ALA A 92 14.46 2.75 9.46
CA ALA A 92 14.64 1.38 9.95
C ALA A 92 13.36 0.54 9.83
N LEU A 93 12.18 1.12 10.12
CA LEU A 93 10.89 0.45 9.99
C LEU A 93 10.58 0.09 8.53
N TYR A 94 10.85 1.00 7.60
CA TYR A 94 10.63 0.77 6.17
C TYR A 94 11.55 -0.33 5.63
N GLN A 95 12.81 -0.36 6.07
CA GLN A 95 13.72 -1.43 5.70
C GLN A 95 13.26 -2.80 6.21
N GLN A 96 12.77 -2.87 7.45
CA GLN A 96 12.20 -4.11 8.00
C GLN A 96 10.94 -4.53 7.24
N ALA A 97 10.04 -3.59 6.94
CA ALA A 97 8.84 -3.86 6.16
C ALA A 97 9.16 -4.34 4.73
N LEU A 98 10.16 -3.74 4.07
CA LEU A 98 10.64 -4.20 2.77
C LEU A 98 11.14 -5.64 2.81
N ASN A 99 11.87 -6.02 3.86
CA ASN A 99 12.35 -7.39 4.02
C ASN A 99 11.18 -8.37 4.20
N LEU A 100 10.18 -8.02 5.02
CA LEU A 100 8.97 -8.83 5.21
C LEU A 100 8.21 -9.00 3.89
N LEU A 101 7.97 -7.92 3.16
CA LEU A 101 7.17 -7.94 1.93
C LEU A 101 7.87 -8.67 0.77
N ARG A 102 9.21 -8.62 0.70
CA ARG A 102 10.01 -9.21 -0.39
C ARG A 102 9.73 -10.70 -0.59
N GLU A 103 9.43 -11.43 0.47
CA GLU A 103 9.16 -12.88 0.40
C GLU A 103 7.78 -13.20 -0.18
N HIS A 104 6.92 -12.19 -0.38
CA HIS A 104 5.52 -12.38 -0.76
C HIS A 104 5.09 -11.65 -2.05
N VAL A 105 5.98 -10.88 -2.68
CA VAL A 105 5.74 -10.16 -3.94
C VAL A 105 5.95 -10.99 -5.19
#